data_AF-A0A6B9YIA6-F1
#
_entry.id   AF-A0A6B9YIA6-F1
#
_cell.length_a   1.000
_cell.length_b   1.000
_cell.length_c   1.000
_cell.angle_alpha   90.00
_cell.angle_beta   90.00
_cell.angle_gamma   90.00
#
_symmetry.space_group_name_H-M   'P 1'
#
loop_
_entity.id
_entity.type
_entity.pdbx_description
1 polymer ?
#
loop_
_entity_poly.entity_id
_entity_poly.type
_entity_poly.pdbx_seq_one_letter_code
_entity_poly.pdbx_strand_id
1 'polypeptide(L)'
;MTIGGFTIRKKKWLAVVLIIGVLILSFQVFSTIQKKVQLKKDTITYLVDKGYDEETDIKEIEVVKLLELNEDDEAVHNGRYQAVVKFKDEPETTSFYTYKRDTKNIIRIDMIEE
;
A
#
# COMPACT_ATOMS: atom_id res chain seq x y z
N MET A 1 35.08 31.87 -34.21
CA MET A 1 34.14 32.19 -33.11
C MET A 1 32.89 31.33 -33.29
N THR A 2 32.89 30.13 -32.72
CA THR A 2 31.81 29.14 -32.89
C THR A 2 31.24 28.77 -31.52
N ILE A 3 30.32 29.58 -31.04
CA ILE A 3 29.48 29.26 -29.86
C ILE A 3 28.23 28.57 -30.38
N GLY A 4 28.39 27.38 -30.96
CA GLY A 4 27.30 26.60 -31.58
C GLY A 4 27.01 25.26 -30.91
N GLY A 5 27.79 24.85 -29.91
CA GLY A 5 27.72 23.50 -29.31
C GLY A 5 26.93 23.40 -28.01
N PHE A 6 26.55 24.51 -27.38
CA PHE A 6 26.09 24.49 -25.99
C PHE A 6 24.59 24.20 -25.83
N THR A 7 23.76 24.58 -26.80
CA THR A 7 22.29 24.46 -26.70
C THR A 7 21.78 23.05 -26.98
N ILE A 8 22.44 22.30 -27.88
CA ILE A 8 22.02 20.93 -28.27
C ILE A 8 22.30 19.93 -27.14
N ARG A 9 23.42 20.07 -26.42
CA ARG A 9 23.76 19.20 -25.28
C ARG A 9 22.77 19.36 -24.11
N LYS A 10 22.33 20.58 -23.82
CA LYS A 10 21.34 20.86 -22.75
C LYS A 10 19.98 20.23 -23.02
N LYS A 11 19.47 20.28 -24.26
CA LYS A 11 18.19 19.64 -24.62
C LYS A 11 18.24 18.11 -24.53
N LYS A 12 19.36 17.48 -24.93
CA LYS A 12 19.55 16.02 -24.80
C LYS A 12 19.63 15.60 -23.33
N TRP A 13 20.30 16.38 -22.49
CA TRP A 13 20.34 16.14 -21.03
C TRP A 13 18.97 16.30 -20.37
N LEU A 14 18.19 17.30 -20.79
CA LEU A 14 16.83 17.49 -20.29
C LEU A 14 15.94 16.27 -20.58
N ALA A 15 16.03 15.71 -21.79
CA ALA A 15 15.30 14.50 -22.16
C ALA A 15 15.72 13.28 -21.31
N VAL A 16 17.02 13.11 -21.05
CA VAL A 16 17.52 12.04 -20.18
C VAL A 16 17.01 12.21 -18.74
N VAL A 17 17.03 13.42 -18.20
CA VAL A 17 16.50 13.71 -16.85
C VAL A 17 15.00 13.42 -16.75
N LEU A 18 14.22 13.77 -17.78
CA LEU A 18 12.80 13.46 -17.85
C LEU A 18 12.53 11.95 -17.85
N ILE A 19 13.27 11.19 -18.66
CA ILE A 19 13.14 9.73 -18.72
C ILE A 19 13.49 9.10 -17.36
N ILE A 20 14.58 9.54 -16.73
CA ILE A 20 14.98 9.05 -15.40
C ILE A 20 13.89 9.41 -14.37
N GLY A 21 13.34 10.62 -14.41
CA GLY A 21 12.25 11.05 -13.53
C GLY A 21 11.02 10.15 -13.65
N VAL A 22 10.59 9.83 -14.87
CA VAL A 22 9.46 8.91 -15.11
C VAL A 22 9.76 7.52 -14.56
N LEU A 23 10.97 6.99 -14.79
CA LEU A 23 11.37 5.67 -14.29
C LEU A 23 11.35 5.60 -12.75
N ILE A 24 11.83 6.65 -12.07
CA ILE A 24 11.80 6.72 -10.60
C ILE A 24 10.35 6.72 -10.10
N LEU A 25 9.46 7.51 -10.70
CA LEU A 25 8.05 7.56 -10.32
C LEU A 25 7.37 6.21 -10.56
N SER A 26 7.60 5.57 -11.71
CA SER A 26 7.08 4.24 -12.01
C SER A 26 7.55 3.20 -11.00
N PHE A 27 8.83 3.25 -10.60
CA PHE A 27 9.38 2.33 -9.60
C PHE A 27 8.76 2.52 -8.22
N GLN A 28 8.54 3.76 -7.78
CA GLN A 28 7.87 4.06 -6.51
C GLN A 28 6.44 3.51 -6.47
N VAL A 29 5.67 3.73 -7.55
CA VAL A 29 4.30 3.20 -7.68
C VAL A 29 4.31 1.68 -7.63
N PHE A 30 5.21 1.04 -8.38
CA PHE A 30 5.33 -0.42 -8.41
C PHE A 30 5.63 -1.01 -7.03
N SER A 31 6.60 -0.44 -6.30
CA SER A 31 6.95 -0.91 -4.95
C SER A 31 5.79 -0.80 -3.96
N THR A 32 4.96 0.24 -4.11
CA THR A 32 3.77 0.44 -3.28
C THR A 32 2.69 -0.59 -3.57
N ILE A 33 2.45 -0.87 -4.85
CA ILE A 33 1.48 -1.89 -5.28
C ILE A 33 1.89 -3.26 -4.74
N GLN A 34 3.17 -3.63 -4.82
CA GLN A 34 3.64 -4.91 -4.30
C GLN A 34 3.39 -5.06 -2.80
N LYS A 35 3.65 -4.03 -1.99
CA LYS A 35 3.36 -4.06 -0.55
C LYS A 35 1.89 -4.30 -0.27
N LYS A 36 0.99 -3.66 -1.03
CA LYS A 36 -0.46 -3.85 -0.89
C LYS A 36 -0.89 -5.26 -1.27
N VAL A 37 -0.42 -5.77 -2.41
CA VAL A 37 -0.74 -7.12 -2.88
C VAL A 37 -0.25 -8.17 -1.88
N GLN A 38 0.96 -7.99 -1.36
CA GLN A 38 1.52 -8.90 -0.37
C GLN A 38 0.71 -8.90 0.94
N LEU A 39 0.38 -7.72 1.49
CA LEU A 39 -0.45 -7.64 2.69
C LEU A 39 -1.83 -8.30 2.49
N LYS A 40 -2.45 -8.09 1.33
CA LYS A 40 -3.72 -8.74 0.99
C LYS A 40 -3.58 -10.27 1.01
N LYS A 41 -2.57 -10.79 0.31
CA LYS A 41 -2.33 -12.24 0.24
C LYS A 41 -2.04 -12.86 1.60
N ASP A 42 -1.18 -12.22 2.39
CA ASP A 42 -0.81 -12.70 3.71
C ASP A 42 -2.01 -12.64 4.68
N THR A 43 -2.89 -11.64 4.52
CA THR A 43 -4.16 -11.57 5.28
C THR A 43 -5.12 -12.68 4.91
N ILE A 44 -5.26 -13.01 3.62
CA ILE A 44 -6.07 -14.15 3.16
C ILE A 44 -5.51 -15.45 3.78
N THR A 45 -4.19 -15.67 3.66
CA THR A 45 -3.56 -16.86 4.25
C THR A 45 -3.81 -16.95 5.75
N TYR A 46 -3.67 -15.82 6.48
CA TYR A 46 -3.97 -15.78 7.90
C TYR A 46 -5.43 -16.16 8.22
N LEU A 47 -6.40 -15.67 7.44
CA LEU A 47 -7.82 -16.00 7.64
C LEU A 47 -8.12 -17.47 7.30
N VAL A 48 -7.54 -17.99 6.23
CA VAL A 48 -7.65 -19.41 5.86
C VAL A 48 -7.05 -20.30 6.95
N ASP A 49 -5.89 -19.94 7.50
CA ASP A 49 -5.28 -20.65 8.64
C ASP A 49 -6.14 -20.60 9.91
N LYS A 50 -7.02 -19.60 10.03
CA LYS A 50 -8.02 -19.49 11.12
C LYS A 50 -9.30 -20.28 10.85
N GLY A 51 -9.45 -20.87 9.67
CA GLY A 51 -10.58 -21.70 9.27
C GLY A 51 -11.64 -20.98 8.43
N TYR A 52 -11.38 -19.75 7.97
CA TYR A 52 -12.28 -19.06 7.04
C TYR A 52 -12.04 -19.53 5.60
N ASP A 53 -13.11 -19.60 4.82
CA ASP A 53 -13.03 -19.83 3.38
C ASP A 53 -13.03 -18.50 2.61
N GLU A 54 -12.07 -18.34 1.69
CA GLU A 54 -11.91 -17.11 0.91
C GLU A 54 -13.13 -16.83 0.03
N GLU A 55 -13.76 -17.86 -0.53
CA GLU A 55 -14.85 -17.70 -1.49
C GLU A 55 -16.20 -17.58 -0.78
N THR A 56 -16.42 -18.28 0.34
CA THR A 56 -17.74 -18.32 1.01
C THR A 56 -17.87 -17.36 2.17
N ASP A 57 -16.78 -16.99 2.85
CA ASP A 57 -16.88 -16.23 4.10
C ASP A 57 -16.40 -14.78 3.91
N ILE A 58 -15.46 -14.55 3.01
CA ILE A 58 -14.91 -13.22 2.77
C ILE A 58 -15.72 -12.52 1.67
N LYS A 59 -16.31 -11.36 2.01
CA LYS A 59 -17.03 -10.52 1.04
C LYS A 59 -16.06 -9.63 0.27
N GLU A 60 -15.17 -8.96 1.01
CA GLU A 60 -14.27 -7.97 0.45
C GLU A 60 -13.00 -7.83 1.30
N ILE A 61 -11.87 -7.64 0.63
CA ILE A 61 -10.61 -7.22 1.25
C ILE A 61 -10.01 -6.05 0.48
N GLU A 62 -9.91 -4.91 1.17
CA GLU A 62 -9.25 -3.72 0.67
C GLU A 62 -7.97 -3.41 1.47
N VAL A 63 -6.92 -2.96 0.81
CA VAL A 63 -5.69 -2.52 1.49
C VAL A 63 -5.55 -1.01 1.45
N VAL A 64 -5.73 -0.41 2.63
CA VAL A 64 -5.72 1.04 2.85
C VAL A 64 -4.48 1.46 3.62
N LYS A 65 -4.21 2.77 3.59
CA LYS A 65 -3.11 3.40 4.32
C LYS A 65 -3.45 3.41 5.82
N LEU A 66 -2.50 3.02 6.66
CA LEU A 66 -2.65 3.20 8.10
C LEU A 66 -2.34 4.67 8.44
N LEU A 67 -3.32 5.34 9.02
CA LEU A 67 -3.19 6.71 9.49
C LEU A 67 -2.96 6.68 10.99
N GLU A 68 -1.95 7.42 11.45
CA GLU A 68 -1.69 7.64 12.87
C GLU A 68 -1.79 9.15 13.12
N LEU A 69 -2.32 9.53 14.27
CA LEU A 69 -2.35 10.94 14.67
C LEU A 69 -0.93 11.39 15.02
N ASN A 70 -0.51 12.56 14.53
CA ASN A 70 0.72 13.21 14.97
C ASN A 70 0.50 13.95 16.31
N GLU A 71 1.51 14.69 16.77
CA GLU A 71 1.44 15.48 18.00
C GLU A 71 0.39 16.61 17.95
N ASP A 72 -0.08 16.97 16.75
CA ASP A 72 -1.06 18.03 16.48
C ASP A 72 -2.47 17.48 16.16
N ASP A 73 -2.74 16.20 16.48
CA ASP A 73 -4.00 15.50 16.16
C ASP A 73 -4.35 15.44 14.66
N GLU A 74 -3.37 15.57 13.78
CA GLU A 74 -3.54 15.41 12.34
C GLU A 74 -3.28 13.97 11.91
N ALA A 75 -4.14 13.45 11.02
CA ALA A 75 -3.98 12.11 10.45
C ALA A 75 -2.80 12.07 9.46
N VAL A 76 -1.69 11.46 9.88
CA VAL A 76 -0.46 11.31 9.08
C VAL A 76 -0.26 9.85 8.67
N HIS A 77 0.14 9.65 7.41
CA HIS A 77 0.49 8.32 6.93
C HIS A 77 1.91 7.93 7.36
N ASN A 78 2.01 6.89 8.19
CA ASN A 78 3.30 6.40 8.71
C ASN A 78 4.05 5.45 7.74
N GLY A 79 3.61 5.33 6.48
CA GLY A 79 4.22 4.42 5.51
C GLY A 79 3.73 2.97 5.59
N ARG A 80 2.83 2.65 6.53
CA ARG A 80 2.24 1.32 6.72
C ARG A 80 0.85 1.22 6.10
N TYR A 81 0.44 -0.02 5.89
CA TYR A 81 -0.85 -0.37 5.33
C TYR A 81 -1.61 -1.29 6.29
N GLN A 82 -2.92 -1.31 6.16
CA GLN A 82 -3.82 -2.24 6.83
C GLN A 82 -4.77 -2.87 5.80
N ALA A 83 -5.14 -4.11 6.03
CA ALA A 83 -6.20 -4.79 5.29
C ALA A 83 -7.52 -4.61 6.04
N VAL A 84 -8.52 -4.11 5.33
CA VAL A 84 -9.90 -3.97 5.77
C VAL A 84 -10.64 -5.17 5.21
N VAL A 85 -11.24 -5.97 6.07
CA VAL A 85 -11.94 -7.21 5.70
C VAL A 85 -13.40 -7.07 6.13
N LYS A 86 -14.29 -7.28 5.17
CA LYS A 86 -15.73 -7.44 5.40
C LYS A 86 -16.09 -8.90 5.16
N PHE A 87 -16.74 -9.53 6.13
CA PHE A 87 -17.22 -10.90 6.00
C PHE A 87 -18.65 -10.92 5.44
N LYS A 88 -19.08 -12.06 4.88
CA LYS A 88 -20.41 -12.21 4.28
C LYS A 88 -21.50 -12.47 5.32
N ASP A 89 -21.15 -13.22 6.37
CA ASP A 89 -22.00 -13.54 7.51
C ASP A 89 -22.15 -12.36 8.48
N GLU A 90 -21.12 -11.51 8.59
CA GLU A 90 -21.11 -10.31 9.44
C GLU A 90 -20.93 -9.02 8.61
N PRO A 91 -21.92 -8.61 7.78
CA PRO A 91 -21.76 -7.50 6.83
C PRO A 91 -21.64 -6.12 7.51
N GLU A 92 -22.19 -5.98 8.72
CA GLU A 92 -22.10 -4.75 9.54
C GLU A 92 -20.80 -4.68 10.34
N THR A 93 -19.96 -5.74 10.26
CA THR A 93 -18.67 -5.78 10.94
C THR A 93 -17.55 -5.52 9.95
N THR A 94 -16.70 -4.55 10.27
CA THR A 94 -15.46 -4.27 9.54
C THR A 94 -14.27 -4.61 10.43
N SER A 95 -13.47 -5.59 10.00
CA SER A 95 -12.26 -6.01 10.71
C SER A 95 -10.99 -5.43 10.07
N PHE A 96 -10.05 -4.99 10.91
CA PHE A 96 -8.80 -4.36 10.47
C PHE A 96 -7.59 -5.21 10.82
N TYR A 97 -6.75 -5.50 9.83
CA TYR A 97 -5.57 -6.36 9.96
C TYR A 97 -4.30 -5.64 9.50
N THR A 98 -3.17 -5.89 10.16
CA THR A 98 -1.87 -5.35 9.75
C THR A 98 -0.74 -6.28 10.18
N TYR A 99 0.49 -6.00 9.73
CA TYR A 99 1.67 -6.69 10.25
C TYR A 99 1.95 -6.24 11.68
N LYS A 100 2.18 -7.20 12.57
CA LYS A 100 2.76 -6.93 13.89
C LYS A 100 4.16 -6.35 13.70
N ARG A 101 4.47 -5.27 14.42
CA ARG A 101 5.77 -4.56 14.34
C ARG A 101 6.95 -5.53 14.35
N ASP A 102 7.89 -5.29 13.43
CA ASP A 102 9.13 -6.06 13.27
C ASP A 102 8.94 -7.56 12.98
N THR A 103 7.74 -7.98 12.58
CA THR A 103 7.45 -9.35 12.18
C THR A 103 6.72 -9.39 10.84
N LYS A 104 6.66 -10.56 10.22
CA LYS A 104 5.83 -10.82 9.04
C LYS A 104 4.47 -11.44 9.40
N ASN A 105 4.07 -11.33 10.67
CA ASN A 105 2.85 -11.95 11.14
C ASN A 105 1.69 -10.97 11.05
N ILE A 106 0.57 -11.43 10.50
CA ILE A 106 -0.69 -10.68 10.48
C ILE A 106 -1.35 -10.73 11.86
N ILE A 107 -1.87 -9.60 12.29
CA ILE A 107 -2.69 -9.46 13.50
C ILE A 107 -3.94 -8.64 13.18
N ARG A 108 -5.04 -8.93 13.89
CA ARG A 108 -6.20 -8.04 13.94
C ARG A 108 -5.91 -6.92 14.92
N ILE A 109 -6.06 -5.66 14.49
CA ILE A 109 -5.83 -4.48 15.33
C ILE A 109 -7.12 -3.87 15.85
N ASP A 110 -8.21 -4.01 15.10
CA ASP A 110 -9.48 -3.41 15.46
C ASP A 110 -10.64 -4.11 14.76
N MET A 111 -11.85 -3.86 15.26
CA MET A 111 -13.12 -4.30 14.70
C MET A 111 -14.17 -3.24 15.01
N ILE A 112 -14.84 -2.75 13.97
CA ILE A 112 -15.92 -1.77 14.09
C ILE A 112 -17.22 -2.43 13.66
N GLU A 113 -18.22 -2.35 14.53
CA GLU A 113 -19.62 -2.65 14.21
C GLU A 113 -20.28 -1.33 13.78
N GLU A 114 -20.84 -1.28 12.58
CA GLU A 114 -21.58 -0.12 12.03
C GLU A 114 -23.00 0.00 12.62
#